data_AF-L7WAX3-F1
#
_entry.id   AF-L7WAX3-F1
#
_cell.length_a   1.000
_cell.length_b   1.000
_cell.length_c   1.000
_cell.angle_alpha   90.00
_cell.angle_beta   90.00
_cell.angle_gamma   90.00
#
_symmetry.space_group_name_H-M   'P 1'
#
loop_
_entity.id
_entity.type
_entity.pdbx_description
1 polymer ?
#
loop_
_entity_poly.entity_id
_entity_poly.type
_entity_poly.pdbx_seq_one_letter_code
_entity_poly.pdbx_strand_id
1 'polypeptide(L)'
;MRTIKDKMKQVTIILSIVIGLFAIVKADAQKNKDMDQFEVQVDGLGCPFCAYGLEKKFKEFKGIKNVAIDIETGDFSFSYPASKNLTMDAVVEQVKKAGYTPNLATITRANGTVETNAKETAAVEQENLMTSELYVNGKCGMCKARIEKTVSDLPGVASATWDVKTGMLTLDHDTSLTTKKAVAKAVANAGHDTATVKSDDATYDALPACCHYKRAI
;
A
#
# COMPACT_ATOMS: atom_id res chain seq x y z
N MET A 1 -10.95 4.90 -22.43
CA MET A 1 -10.14 6.12 -22.17
C MET A 1 -10.12 6.54 -20.68
N ARG A 2 -10.32 5.62 -19.73
CA ARG A 2 -10.29 5.90 -18.27
C ARG A 2 -9.05 5.34 -17.56
N THR A 3 -8.34 4.38 -18.14
CA THR A 3 -7.18 3.70 -17.52
C THR A 3 -5.85 4.43 -17.64
N ILE A 4 -5.65 5.25 -18.68
CA ILE A 4 -4.45 6.10 -18.81
C ILE A 4 -4.47 7.22 -17.76
N LYS A 5 -5.65 7.74 -17.43
CA LYS A 5 -5.82 8.83 -16.46
C LYS A 5 -5.54 8.40 -15.02
N ASP A 6 -5.81 7.13 -14.69
CA ASP A 6 -5.59 6.57 -13.36
C ASP A 6 -4.14 6.10 -13.14
N LYS A 7 -3.47 5.56 -14.18
CA LYS A 7 -2.00 5.35 -14.17
C LYS A 7 -1.26 6.69 -14.11
N MET A 8 -1.76 7.70 -14.82
CA MET A 8 -1.26 9.07 -14.71
C MET A 8 -1.52 9.62 -13.31
N LYS A 9 -2.65 9.34 -12.65
CA LYS A 9 -2.87 9.73 -11.25
C LYS A 9 -1.87 9.09 -10.27
N GLN A 10 -1.56 7.80 -10.37
CA GLN A 10 -0.59 7.18 -9.44
C GLN A 10 0.86 7.57 -9.70
N VAL A 11 1.27 7.69 -10.97
CA VAL A 11 2.57 8.27 -11.33
C VAL A 11 2.61 9.75 -10.92
N THR A 12 1.51 10.48 -11.07
CA THR A 12 1.40 11.86 -10.58
C THR A 12 1.34 11.89 -9.05
N ILE A 13 0.81 10.91 -8.32
CA ILE A 13 0.80 10.91 -6.85
C ILE A 13 2.23 10.72 -6.32
N ILE A 14 3.00 9.76 -6.83
CA ILE A 14 4.42 9.61 -6.45
C ILE A 14 5.23 10.84 -6.91
N LEU A 15 4.97 11.35 -8.11
CA LEU A 15 5.62 12.55 -8.62
C LEU A 15 5.14 13.82 -7.89
N SER A 16 3.93 13.89 -7.35
CA SER A 16 3.35 15.00 -6.57
C SER A 16 3.77 14.95 -5.11
N ILE A 17 4.03 13.76 -4.57
CA ILE A 17 4.67 13.56 -3.27
C ILE A 17 6.13 14.04 -3.37
N VAL A 18 6.84 13.72 -4.46
CA VAL A 18 8.22 14.20 -4.73
C VAL A 18 8.27 15.69 -5.18
N ILE A 19 7.29 16.18 -5.95
CA ILE A 19 7.20 17.58 -6.42
C ILE A 19 6.65 18.51 -5.32
N GLY A 20 5.71 18.03 -4.50
CA GLY A 20 5.27 18.70 -3.28
C GLY A 20 6.43 18.84 -2.29
N LEU A 21 7.26 17.79 -2.18
CA LEU A 21 8.58 17.88 -1.54
C LEU A 21 9.42 18.99 -2.16
N PHE A 22 9.58 19.06 -3.49
CA PHE A 22 10.44 20.07 -4.12
C PHE A 22 9.97 21.53 -3.93
N ALA A 23 8.66 21.78 -3.78
CA ALA A 23 8.12 23.11 -3.55
C ALA A 23 8.26 23.58 -2.10
N ILE A 24 8.08 22.68 -1.11
CA ILE A 24 8.26 23.02 0.31
C ILE A 24 9.76 23.11 0.65
N VAL A 25 10.60 22.26 0.03
CA VAL A 25 12.05 22.27 0.25
C VAL A 25 12.70 23.57 -0.23
N LYS A 26 12.24 24.20 -1.32
CA LYS A 26 12.87 25.43 -1.83
C LYS A 26 12.60 26.70 -1.01
N ALA A 27 11.58 26.74 -0.16
CA ALA A 27 11.31 27.90 0.69
C ALA A 27 12.12 27.88 2.01
N ASP A 28 12.49 26.69 2.50
CA ASP A 28 13.16 26.52 3.80
C ASP A 28 14.46 25.65 3.74
N ALA A 29 15.06 25.50 2.55
CA ALA A 29 16.30 24.74 2.28
C ALA A 29 17.53 25.18 3.11
N GLN A 30 17.41 26.18 3.97
CA GLN A 30 18.51 26.73 4.75
C GLN A 30 18.34 26.66 6.27
N LYS A 31 17.36 25.92 6.83
CA LYS A 31 17.13 25.99 8.29
C LYS A 31 16.96 24.73 9.15
N ASN A 32 17.08 23.50 8.67
CA ASN A 32 17.11 22.36 9.61
C ASN A 32 17.89 21.12 9.12
N LYS A 33 19.21 21.12 9.35
CA LYS A 33 20.07 19.92 9.22
C LYS A 33 19.91 18.92 10.38
N ASP A 34 19.00 19.19 11.33
CA ASP A 34 18.87 18.43 12.59
C ASP A 34 17.50 17.77 12.77
N MET A 35 16.66 17.77 11.72
CA MET A 35 15.30 17.25 11.78
C MET A 35 15.09 16.19 10.69
N ASP A 36 14.62 15.02 11.11
CA ASP A 36 14.09 14.00 10.22
C ASP A 36 12.68 14.41 9.76
N GLN A 37 12.34 14.09 8.52
CA GLN A 37 11.01 14.29 7.93
C GLN A 37 10.31 12.94 7.83
N PHE A 38 9.07 12.88 8.29
CA PHE A 38 8.23 11.69 8.29
C PHE A 38 7.00 11.97 7.43
N GLU A 39 6.63 10.98 6.63
CA GLU A 39 5.40 10.96 5.86
C GLU A 39 4.78 9.58 5.98
N VAL A 40 3.50 9.53 6.33
CA VAL A 40 2.77 8.29 6.57
C VAL A 40 1.40 8.41 5.94
N GLN A 41 1.08 7.50 5.04
CA GLN A 41 -0.27 7.34 4.54
C GLN A 41 -1.09 6.53 5.54
N VAL A 42 -2.27 7.06 5.87
CA VAL A 42 -3.13 6.55 6.93
C VAL A 42 -4.54 6.38 6.41
N ASP A 43 -5.06 5.14 6.47
CA ASP A 43 -6.47 4.88 6.18
C ASP A 43 -7.35 5.18 7.39
N GLY A 44 -8.58 5.62 7.12
CA GLY A 44 -9.59 5.94 8.13
C GLY A 44 -9.71 7.42 8.46
N LEU A 45 -8.97 8.29 7.77
CA LEU A 45 -9.14 9.74 7.83
C LEU A 45 -10.34 10.18 6.96
N GLY A 46 -11.55 10.02 7.50
CA GLY A 46 -12.78 10.38 6.76
C GLY A 46 -13.30 11.80 7.00
N CYS A 47 -12.79 12.51 8.01
CA CYS A 47 -13.24 13.86 8.35
C CYS A 47 -12.19 14.65 9.16
N PRO A 48 -12.34 15.99 9.31
CA PRO A 48 -11.41 16.82 10.08
C PRO A 48 -11.21 16.39 11.54
N PHE A 49 -12.22 15.79 12.16
CA PHE A 49 -12.10 15.29 13.54
C PHE A 49 -11.18 14.07 13.64
N CYS A 50 -11.15 13.22 12.61
CA CYS A 50 -10.22 12.09 12.54
C CYS A 50 -8.77 12.58 12.49
N ALA A 51 -8.50 13.55 11.60
CA ALA A 51 -7.18 14.18 11.48
C ALA A 51 -6.71 14.80 12.80
N TYR A 52 -7.59 15.53 13.49
CA TYR A 52 -7.30 16.07 14.81
C TYR A 52 -6.96 14.99 15.84
N GLY A 53 -7.68 13.86 15.82
CA GLY A 53 -7.41 12.72 16.70
C GLY A 53 -6.01 12.14 16.49
N LEU A 54 -5.61 11.98 15.22
CA LEU A 54 -4.28 11.52 14.84
C LEU A 54 -3.19 12.51 15.30
N GLU A 55 -3.32 13.79 14.97
CA GLU A 55 -2.39 14.84 15.38
C GLU A 55 -2.22 14.87 16.91
N LYS A 56 -3.33 14.85 17.64
CA LYS A 56 -3.33 14.86 19.12
C LYS A 56 -2.56 13.67 19.67
N LYS A 57 -2.66 12.50 19.04
CA LYS A 57 -1.96 11.31 19.49
C LYS A 57 -0.47 11.38 19.19
N PHE A 58 -0.08 12.00 18.08
CA PHE A 58 1.32 12.20 17.74
C PHE A 58 2.01 13.28 18.58
N LYS A 59 1.28 14.22 19.19
CA LYS A 59 1.84 15.18 20.17
C LYS A 59 2.51 14.54 21.39
N GLU A 60 2.28 13.25 21.65
CA GLU A 60 3.01 12.46 22.66
C GLU A 60 4.52 12.38 22.34
N PHE A 61 4.90 12.44 21.05
CA PHE A 61 6.28 12.61 20.62
C PHE A 61 6.71 14.07 20.81
N LYS A 62 7.28 14.36 21.98
CA LYS A 62 7.78 15.70 22.34
C LYS A 62 8.82 16.18 21.31
N GLY A 63 8.49 17.22 20.55
CA GLY A 63 9.39 17.83 19.57
C GLY A 63 8.93 17.72 18.12
N ILE A 64 7.77 17.12 17.86
CA ILE A 64 7.12 17.19 16.56
C ILE A 64 6.89 18.65 16.14
N LYS A 65 7.19 18.94 14.87
CA LYS A 65 6.96 20.23 14.19
C LYS A 65 6.39 19.98 12.80
N ASN A 66 5.92 21.04 12.15
CA ASN A 66 5.46 21.03 10.75
C ASN A 66 4.44 19.92 10.46
N VAL A 67 3.48 19.75 11.36
CA VAL A 67 2.42 18.75 11.17
C VAL A 67 1.49 19.21 10.05
N ALA A 68 1.31 18.37 9.05
CA ALA A 68 0.32 18.53 7.99
C ALA A 68 -0.44 17.22 7.78
N ILE A 69 -1.75 17.32 7.55
CA ILE A 69 -2.61 16.18 7.25
C ILE A 69 -3.45 16.53 6.03
N ASP A 70 -3.35 15.70 4.99
CA ASP A 70 -4.28 15.68 3.87
C ASP A 70 -5.30 14.55 4.10
N ILE A 71 -6.56 14.93 4.33
CA ILE A 71 -7.65 13.99 4.62
C ILE A 71 -8.11 13.28 3.34
N GLU A 72 -7.97 13.93 2.19
CA GLU A 72 -8.41 13.37 0.90
C GLU A 72 -7.49 12.23 0.46
N THR A 73 -6.17 12.41 0.62
CA THR A 73 -5.17 11.41 0.23
C THR A 73 -4.76 10.48 1.38
N GLY A 74 -5.07 10.87 2.63
CA GLY A 74 -4.66 10.16 3.83
C GLY A 74 -3.22 10.43 4.25
N ASP A 75 -2.57 11.45 3.68
CA ASP A 75 -1.15 11.73 3.94
C ASP A 75 -0.99 12.53 5.23
N PHE A 76 -0.19 12.00 6.14
CA PHE A 76 0.19 12.64 7.38
C PHE A 76 1.69 12.85 7.42
N SER A 77 2.14 14.10 7.48
CA SER A 77 3.55 14.45 7.52
C SER A 77 3.91 15.30 8.73
N PHE A 78 5.15 15.14 9.20
CA PHE A 78 5.71 15.92 10.30
C PHE A 78 7.24 15.89 10.30
N SER A 79 7.85 16.87 10.95
CA SER A 79 9.29 16.86 11.26
C SER A 79 9.55 16.49 12.71
N TYR A 80 10.62 15.74 12.97
CA TYR A 80 11.03 15.36 14.33
C TYR A 80 12.55 15.48 14.50
N PRO A 81 13.08 15.84 15.70
CA PRO A 81 14.52 16.02 15.89
C PRO A 81 15.29 14.71 15.65
N ALA A 82 16.26 14.75 14.73
CA ALA A 82 17.08 13.59 14.37
C ALA A 82 17.83 13.03 15.60
N SER A 83 18.23 13.90 16.53
CA SER A 83 18.89 13.52 17.79
C SER A 83 18.06 12.60 18.70
N LYS A 84 16.75 12.53 18.49
CA LYS A 84 15.85 11.67 19.27
C LYS A 84 15.59 10.30 18.64
N ASN A 85 16.15 10.03 17.45
CA ASN A 85 16.15 8.72 16.78
C ASN A 85 14.76 8.04 16.75
N LEU A 86 13.73 8.77 16.31
CA LEU A 86 12.40 8.17 16.15
C LEU A 86 12.45 7.13 15.03
N THR A 87 11.97 5.92 15.34
CA THR A 87 12.04 4.78 14.42
C THR A 87 10.76 4.63 13.62
N MET A 88 10.86 3.98 12.45
CA MET A 88 9.72 3.65 11.60
C MET A 88 8.65 2.86 12.38
N ASP A 89 9.07 1.82 13.11
CA ASP A 89 8.16 0.99 13.89
C ASP A 89 7.41 1.80 14.95
N ALA A 90 8.09 2.73 15.63
CA ALA A 90 7.43 3.58 16.63
C ALA A 90 6.34 4.47 16.01
N VAL A 91 6.58 4.97 14.79
CA VAL A 91 5.61 5.76 14.04
C VAL A 91 4.41 4.91 13.62
N VAL A 92 4.66 3.76 13.00
CA VAL A 92 3.63 2.81 12.56
C VAL A 92 2.76 2.35 13.74
N GLU A 93 3.38 2.02 14.87
CA GLU A 93 2.66 1.64 16.09
C GLU A 93 1.86 2.81 16.69
N GLN A 94 2.34 4.04 16.58
CA GLN A 94 1.56 5.20 17.04
C GLN A 94 0.32 5.44 16.18
N VAL A 95 0.39 5.21 14.86
CA VAL A 95 -0.78 5.26 13.97
C VAL A 95 -1.83 4.22 14.40
N LYS A 96 -1.40 2.98 14.66
CA LYS A 96 -2.30 1.91 15.16
C LYS A 96 -2.92 2.27 16.51
N LYS A 97 -2.13 2.81 17.45
CA LYS A 97 -2.62 3.28 18.76
C LYS A 97 -3.58 4.45 18.65
N ALA A 98 -3.48 5.25 17.59
CA ALA A 98 -4.43 6.31 17.29
C ALA A 98 -5.75 5.78 16.68
N GLY A 99 -5.84 4.47 16.38
CA GLY A 99 -7.04 3.82 15.85
C GLY A 99 -7.10 3.78 14.33
N TYR A 100 -5.96 3.99 13.64
CA TYR A 100 -5.90 4.03 12.19
C TYR A 100 -5.01 2.93 11.62
N THR A 101 -5.15 2.67 10.31
CA THR A 101 -4.34 1.68 9.60
C THR A 101 -3.18 2.37 8.88
N PRO A 102 -1.92 2.09 9.24
CA PRO A 102 -0.76 2.61 8.52
C PRO A 102 -0.57 1.85 7.20
N ASN A 103 -0.35 2.60 6.12
CA ASN A 103 0.05 2.09 4.81
C ASN A 103 1.53 2.39 4.58
N LEU A 104 1.86 3.16 3.54
CA LEU A 104 3.21 3.57 3.22
C LEU A 104 3.71 4.60 4.24
N ALA A 105 4.92 4.42 4.72
CA ALA A 105 5.64 5.36 5.56
C ALA A 105 7.06 5.54 5.03
N THR A 106 7.49 6.80 5.00
CA THR A 106 8.80 7.22 4.52
C THR A 106 9.42 8.14 5.55
N ILE A 107 10.71 7.95 5.82
CA ILE A 107 11.53 8.83 6.65
C ILE A 107 12.65 9.37 5.79
N THR A 108 12.66 10.68 5.57
CA THR A 108 13.86 11.36 5.05
C THR A 108 14.66 11.84 6.24
N ARG A 109 15.78 11.16 6.51
CA ARG A 109 16.66 11.49 7.62
C ARG A 109 17.44 12.77 7.34
N ALA A 110 17.86 13.43 8.40
CA ALA A 110 18.61 14.68 8.30
C ALA A 110 19.98 14.53 7.60
N ASN A 111 20.55 13.33 7.61
CA ASN A 111 21.77 12.98 6.87
C ASN A 111 21.51 12.70 5.36
N GLY A 112 20.27 12.80 4.90
CA GLY A 112 19.84 12.52 3.53
C GLY A 112 19.49 11.07 3.22
N THR A 113 19.62 10.13 4.18
CA THR A 113 19.18 8.75 3.95
C THR A 113 17.66 8.67 3.97
N VAL A 114 17.08 7.89 3.07
CA VAL A 114 15.64 7.67 3.00
C VAL A 114 15.34 6.23 3.43
N GLU A 115 14.46 6.08 4.41
CA GLU A 115 13.94 4.79 4.86
C GLU A 115 12.47 4.69 4.47
N THR A 116 12.01 3.50 4.09
CA THR A 116 10.59 3.26 3.82
C THR A 116 10.16 1.91 4.38
N ASN A 117 8.91 1.84 4.83
CA ASN A 117 8.27 0.60 5.24
C ASN A 117 7.60 -0.12 4.06
N ALA A 118 7.71 0.45 2.83
CA ALA A 118 7.50 -0.33 1.65
C ALA A 118 8.44 -1.52 1.78
N LYS A 119 7.84 -2.71 1.93
CA LYS A 119 8.52 -3.97 1.68
C LYS A 119 9.35 -3.73 0.43
N GLU A 120 10.63 -4.08 0.48
CA GLU A 120 11.54 -4.01 -0.65
C GLU A 120 11.02 -4.96 -1.75
N THR A 121 9.93 -4.59 -2.39
CA THR A 121 9.55 -5.03 -3.73
C THR A 121 10.59 -4.37 -4.59
N ALA A 122 11.57 -5.17 -5.01
CA ALA A 122 12.57 -4.81 -5.99
C ALA A 122 11.96 -3.86 -7.02
N ALA A 123 12.62 -2.72 -7.23
CA ALA A 123 12.26 -1.78 -8.28
C ALA A 123 12.01 -2.58 -9.56
N VAL A 124 10.77 -2.53 -10.06
CA VAL A 124 10.40 -3.24 -11.28
C VAL A 124 11.12 -2.53 -12.43
N GLU A 125 12.21 -3.12 -12.89
CA GLU A 125 12.89 -2.68 -14.10
C GLU A 125 11.89 -2.82 -15.26
N GLN A 126 11.66 -1.72 -15.98
CA GLN A 126 10.62 -1.56 -17.00
C GLN A 126 10.73 -2.54 -18.19
N GLU A 127 11.78 -3.36 -18.27
CA GLU A 127 12.01 -4.25 -19.41
C GLU A 127 11.22 -5.57 -19.34
N ASN A 128 10.75 -6.00 -18.16
CA ASN A 128 10.08 -7.31 -17.97
C ASN A 128 8.62 -7.25 -17.52
N LEU A 129 7.99 -6.07 -17.55
CA LEU A 129 6.61 -5.88 -17.12
C LEU A 129 5.62 -6.44 -18.16
N MET A 130 4.80 -7.41 -17.74
CA MET A 130 3.78 -8.04 -18.58
C MET A 130 2.40 -7.97 -17.92
N THR A 131 1.38 -7.67 -18.72
CA THR A 131 -0.02 -7.89 -18.32
C THR A 131 -0.39 -9.36 -18.52
N SER A 132 -0.91 -9.99 -17.48
CA SER A 132 -1.39 -11.37 -17.51
C SER A 132 -2.83 -11.44 -17.03
N GLU A 133 -3.57 -12.42 -17.55
CA GLU A 133 -4.94 -12.71 -17.12
C GLU A 133 -5.04 -14.15 -16.66
N LEU A 134 -5.84 -14.37 -15.63
CA LEU A 134 -6.14 -15.70 -15.12
C LEU A 134 -7.53 -15.72 -14.47
N TYR A 135 -8.26 -16.82 -14.70
CA TYR A 135 -9.58 -17.01 -14.10
C TYR A 135 -9.43 -17.46 -12.64
N VAL A 136 -10.17 -16.80 -11.75
CA VAL A 136 -10.24 -17.08 -10.31
C VAL A 136 -11.70 -17.14 -9.88
N ASN A 137 -12.06 -18.19 -9.16
CA ASN A 137 -13.38 -18.35 -8.59
C ASN A 137 -13.57 -17.47 -7.35
N GLY A 138 -14.68 -16.74 -7.34
CA GLY A 138 -15.13 -15.89 -6.25
C GLY A 138 -16.53 -15.41 -6.55
N LYS A 139 -17.20 -14.79 -5.56
CA LYS A 139 -18.63 -14.43 -5.70
C LYS A 139 -19.00 -13.02 -5.26
N CYS A 140 -18.16 -12.34 -4.49
CA CYS A 140 -18.54 -11.05 -3.90
C CYS A 140 -17.35 -10.10 -3.71
N GLY A 141 -17.64 -8.88 -3.24
CA GLY A 141 -16.63 -7.85 -2.97
C GLY A 141 -15.58 -8.26 -1.92
N MET A 142 -15.92 -9.13 -0.97
CA MET A 142 -14.92 -9.65 -0.02
C MET A 142 -13.96 -10.65 -0.68
N CYS A 143 -14.44 -11.46 -1.63
CA CYS A 143 -13.56 -12.29 -2.46
C CYS A 143 -12.61 -11.40 -3.27
N LYS A 144 -13.14 -10.33 -3.88
CA LYS A 144 -12.33 -9.35 -4.63
C LYS A 144 -11.20 -8.78 -3.77
N ALA A 145 -11.53 -8.24 -2.60
CA ALA A 145 -10.54 -7.65 -1.70
C ALA A 145 -9.45 -8.67 -1.29
N ARG A 146 -9.84 -9.91 -0.98
CA ARG A 146 -8.89 -10.97 -0.63
C ARG A 146 -7.98 -11.33 -1.80
N ILE A 147 -8.55 -11.61 -2.98
CA ILE A 147 -7.81 -12.02 -4.18
C ILE A 147 -6.82 -10.91 -4.58
N GLU A 148 -7.28 -9.66 -4.67
CA GLU A 148 -6.43 -8.54 -5.07
C GLU A 148 -5.30 -8.32 -4.07
N LYS A 149 -5.60 -8.33 -2.76
CA LYS A 149 -4.58 -8.19 -1.72
C LYS A 149 -3.53 -9.31 -1.79
N THR A 150 -3.95 -10.56 -1.93
CA THR A 150 -3.04 -11.71 -2.05
C THR A 150 -2.09 -11.56 -3.24
N VAL A 151 -2.59 -11.10 -4.38
CA VAL A 151 -1.79 -10.97 -5.60
C VAL A 151 -0.86 -9.76 -5.52
N SER A 152 -1.35 -8.63 -5.02
CA SER A 152 -0.55 -7.41 -4.83
C SER A 152 0.60 -7.58 -3.84
N ASP A 153 0.52 -8.54 -2.91
CA ASP A 153 1.60 -8.84 -1.95
C ASP A 153 2.72 -9.71 -2.53
N LEU A 154 2.60 -10.19 -3.78
CA LEU A 154 3.62 -11.00 -4.44
C LEU A 154 4.76 -10.14 -5.01
N PRO A 155 6.02 -10.62 -4.98
CA PRO A 155 7.15 -9.91 -5.56
C PRO A 155 6.95 -9.60 -7.05
N GLY A 156 7.24 -8.36 -7.46
CA GLY A 156 7.17 -7.94 -8.86
C GLY A 156 5.76 -7.68 -9.39
N VAL A 157 4.71 -7.79 -8.57
CA VAL A 157 3.36 -7.40 -8.99
C VAL A 157 3.19 -5.89 -8.86
N ALA A 158 2.94 -5.23 -9.99
CA ALA A 158 2.69 -3.79 -10.06
C ALA A 158 1.20 -3.45 -9.90
N SER A 159 0.29 -4.31 -10.39
CA SER A 159 -1.14 -4.15 -10.16
C SER A 159 -1.88 -5.48 -10.22
N ALA A 160 -3.02 -5.54 -9.54
CA ALA A 160 -3.92 -6.69 -9.57
C ALA A 160 -5.37 -6.18 -9.52
N THR A 161 -6.22 -6.65 -10.43
CA THR A 161 -7.64 -6.31 -10.45
C THR A 161 -8.46 -7.54 -10.80
N TRP A 162 -9.38 -7.91 -9.92
CA TRP A 162 -10.29 -9.02 -10.12
C TRP A 162 -11.73 -8.52 -10.35
N ASP A 163 -12.34 -8.95 -11.45
CA ASP A 163 -13.71 -8.60 -11.77
C ASP A 163 -14.70 -9.64 -11.22
N VAL A 164 -15.62 -9.18 -10.38
CA VAL A 164 -16.60 -10.05 -9.69
C VAL A 164 -17.56 -10.72 -10.67
N LYS A 165 -17.88 -10.08 -11.79
CA LYS A 165 -18.87 -10.57 -12.75
C LYS A 165 -18.26 -11.61 -13.69
N THR A 166 -17.01 -11.41 -14.11
CA THR A 166 -16.34 -12.29 -15.06
C THR A 166 -15.48 -13.35 -14.38
N GLY A 167 -15.07 -13.15 -13.13
CA GLY A 167 -14.10 -14.00 -12.44
C GLY A 167 -12.66 -13.82 -12.94
N MET A 168 -12.41 -12.80 -13.77
CA MET A 168 -11.09 -12.58 -14.36
C MET A 168 -10.21 -11.75 -13.44
N LEU A 169 -9.03 -12.26 -13.09
CA LEU A 169 -7.94 -11.50 -12.51
C LEU A 169 -7.03 -11.01 -13.64
N THR A 170 -6.86 -9.69 -13.75
CA THR A 170 -5.85 -9.05 -14.57
C THR A 170 -4.74 -8.52 -13.67
N LEU A 171 -3.48 -8.84 -13.96
CA LEU A 171 -2.33 -8.34 -13.22
C LEU A 171 -1.23 -7.82 -14.15
N ASP A 172 -0.56 -6.74 -13.74
CA ASP A 172 0.70 -6.30 -14.34
C ASP A 172 1.83 -6.78 -13.42
N HIS A 173 2.80 -7.54 -13.94
CA HIS A 173 3.87 -8.11 -13.13
C HIS A 173 5.19 -8.26 -13.90
N ASP A 174 6.29 -8.21 -13.16
CA ASP A 174 7.63 -8.55 -13.65
C ASP A 174 7.73 -10.07 -13.77
N THR A 175 7.84 -10.55 -15.01
CA THR A 175 7.89 -11.97 -15.33
C THR A 175 9.16 -12.68 -14.83
N SER A 176 10.21 -11.93 -14.45
CA SER A 176 11.42 -12.47 -13.82
C SER A 176 11.23 -12.77 -12.33
N LEU A 177 10.27 -12.10 -11.67
CA LEU A 177 10.02 -12.21 -10.23
C LEU A 177 8.77 -13.03 -9.91
N THR A 178 7.74 -12.98 -10.77
CA THR A 178 6.47 -13.68 -10.57
C THR A 178 5.99 -14.35 -11.87
N THR A 179 5.26 -15.45 -11.73
CA THR A 179 4.67 -16.19 -12.85
C THR A 179 3.18 -16.43 -12.62
N LYS A 180 2.39 -16.64 -13.70
CA LYS A 180 0.96 -16.99 -13.57
C LYS A 180 0.72 -18.21 -12.67
N LYS A 181 1.66 -19.17 -12.68
CA LYS A 181 1.60 -20.36 -11.82
C LYS A 181 1.81 -20.00 -10.34
N ALA A 182 2.76 -19.12 -10.03
CA ALA A 182 2.99 -18.63 -8.68
C ALA A 182 1.75 -17.86 -8.16
N VAL A 183 1.16 -17.01 -9.01
CA VAL A 183 -0.08 -16.28 -8.69
C VAL A 183 -1.23 -17.25 -8.43
N ALA A 184 -1.44 -18.23 -9.32
CA ALA A 184 -2.50 -19.22 -9.16
C ALA A 184 -2.37 -20.01 -7.85
N LYS A 185 -1.13 -20.38 -7.47
CA LYS A 185 -0.86 -21.05 -6.20
C LYS A 185 -1.13 -20.16 -4.99
N ALA A 186 -0.71 -18.89 -5.03
CA ALA A 186 -0.96 -17.94 -3.95
C ALA A 186 -2.47 -17.71 -3.73
N VAL A 187 -3.23 -17.55 -4.82
CA VAL A 187 -4.68 -17.38 -4.78
C VAL A 187 -5.39 -18.64 -4.28
N ALA A 188 -4.95 -19.83 -4.69
CA ALA A 188 -5.44 -21.10 -4.15
C ALA A 188 -5.18 -21.25 -2.64
N ASN A 189 -3.99 -20.85 -2.18
CA ASN A 189 -3.66 -20.82 -0.74
C ASN A 189 -4.47 -19.78 0.05
N ALA A 190 -5.10 -18.82 -0.63
CA ALA A 190 -6.03 -17.87 -0.02
C ALA A 190 -7.49 -18.35 -0.04
N GLY A 191 -7.74 -19.60 -0.48
CA GLY A 191 -9.07 -20.21 -0.52
C GLY A 191 -9.76 -20.14 -1.88
N HIS A 192 -9.10 -19.62 -2.91
CA HIS A 192 -9.74 -19.35 -4.20
C HIS A 192 -9.20 -20.24 -5.32
N ASP A 193 -10.07 -21.08 -5.88
CA ASP A 193 -9.73 -21.94 -7.02
C ASP A 193 -9.46 -21.09 -8.25
N THR A 194 -8.45 -21.47 -9.01
CA THR A 194 -8.11 -20.86 -10.30
C THR A 194 -8.29 -21.87 -11.41
N ALA A 195 -8.22 -21.45 -12.68
CA ALA A 195 -8.33 -22.38 -13.81
C ALA A 195 -7.32 -23.56 -13.78
N THR A 196 -6.19 -23.42 -13.07
CA THR A 196 -5.11 -24.42 -13.08
C THR A 196 -4.74 -24.96 -11.70
N VAL A 197 -5.15 -24.30 -10.62
CA VAL A 197 -4.81 -24.70 -9.24
C VAL A 197 -6.06 -24.61 -8.37
N LYS A 198 -6.40 -25.73 -7.74
CA LYS A 198 -7.49 -25.86 -6.77
C LYS A 198 -6.96 -25.60 -5.36
N SER A 199 -7.71 -24.85 -4.55
CA SER A 199 -7.46 -24.69 -3.11
C SER A 199 -7.63 -26.03 -2.40
N ASP A 200 -6.91 -26.31 -1.32
CA ASP A 200 -7.24 -27.48 -0.52
C ASP A 200 -8.58 -27.28 0.21
N ASP A 201 -9.26 -28.38 0.52
CA ASP A 201 -10.62 -28.32 1.08
C ASP A 201 -10.64 -27.62 2.44
N ALA A 202 -9.61 -27.81 3.28
CA ALA A 202 -9.55 -27.17 4.60
C ALA A 202 -9.42 -25.65 4.49
N THR A 203 -8.56 -25.14 3.59
CA THR A 203 -8.41 -23.71 3.33
C THR A 203 -9.69 -23.10 2.76
N TYR A 204 -10.34 -23.79 1.82
CA TYR A 204 -11.61 -23.34 1.24
C TYR A 204 -12.73 -23.31 2.29
N ASP A 205 -12.87 -24.37 3.11
CA ASP A 205 -13.90 -24.49 4.14
C ASP A 205 -13.72 -23.49 5.29
N ALA A 206 -12.49 -22.99 5.49
CA ALA A 206 -12.19 -21.92 6.44
C ALA A 206 -12.59 -20.52 5.95
N LEU A 207 -13.03 -20.37 4.69
CA LEU A 207 -13.55 -19.10 4.22
C LEU A 207 -14.87 -18.74 4.92
N PRO A 208 -15.21 -17.44 5.00
CA PRO A 208 -16.55 -17.05 5.42
C PRO A 208 -17.61 -17.74 4.55
N ALA A 209 -18.74 -18.18 5.13
CA ALA A 209 -19.79 -18.89 4.38
C ALA A 209 -20.30 -18.10 3.15
N CYS A 210 -20.30 -16.77 3.24
CA CYS A 210 -20.64 -15.87 2.13
C CYS A 210 -19.62 -15.86 0.98
N CYS A 211 -18.44 -16.44 1.15
CA CYS A 211 -17.38 -16.60 0.15
C CYS A 211 -17.40 -17.98 -0.53
N HIS A 212 -18.21 -18.93 -0.05
CA HIS A 212 -18.33 -20.26 -0.68
C HIS A 212 -19.09 -20.17 -2.00
N TYR A 213 -18.52 -20.79 -3.03
CA TYR A 213 -19.02 -20.88 -4.40
C TYR A 213 -18.96 -22.32 -4.91
N LYS A 214 -19.72 -22.63 -5.97
CA LYS A 214 -19.63 -23.95 -6.61
C LYS A 214 -18.27 -24.12 -7.28
N ARG A 215 -17.47 -25.06 -6.78
CA ARG A 215 -16.13 -25.36 -7.30
C ARG A 215 -16.26 -26.13 -8.62
N ALA A 216 -15.54 -25.70 -9.65
CA ALA A 216 -15.68 -26.20 -11.02
C ALA A 216 -14.65 -27.31 -11.39
N ILE A 217 -13.76 -27.64 -10.47
CA ILE A 217 -12.60 -28.54 -10.64
C ILE A 217 -12.45 -29.41 -9.40
#